data_AF-A0A966Q957-F1
#
_entry.id   AF-A0A966Q957-F1
#
_cell.length_a   1.000
_cell.length_b   1.000
_cell.length_c   1.000
_cell.angle_alpha   90.00
_cell.angle_beta   90.00
_cell.angle_gamma   90.00
#
_symmetry.space_group_name_H-M   'P 1'
#
loop_
_entity.id
_entity.type
_entity.pdbx_description
1 polymer ?
#
loop_
_entity_poly.entity_id
_entity_poly.type
_entity_poly.pdbx_seq_one_letter_code
_entity_poly.pdbx_strand_id
1 'polypeptide(L)'
;MAAGSAAASSFTFFTGFGLGTILLPVFLLAMGPALAVAAVAPVHFFHNAGKLLLLRNHVDRNVLLGFGVPALAAAAIGAWGLAALGNLPGLGSWSLWGQTFTVCPLKLVVGLSLAVFSLWELRG
;
A
#
# COMPACT_ATOMS: atom_id res chain seq x y z
N MET A 1 19.15 0.96 2.28
CA MET A 1 17.73 0.70 1.93
C MET A 1 17.35 1.25 0.55
N ALA A 2 17.70 2.48 0.18
CA ALA A 2 17.35 3.08 -1.12
C ALA A 2 17.86 2.33 -2.38
N ALA A 3 19.05 1.72 -2.32
CA ALA A 3 19.61 0.97 -3.46
C ALA A 3 18.84 -0.33 -3.77
N GLY A 4 18.31 -1.00 -2.73
CA GLY A 4 17.55 -2.24 -2.90
C GLY A 4 16.17 -2.00 -3.51
N SER A 5 15.51 -0.90 -3.15
CA SER A 5 14.21 -0.50 -3.72
C SER A 5 14.32 -0.07 -5.18
N ALA A 6 15.42 0.58 -5.59
CA ALA A 6 15.67 0.93 -6.99
C ALA A 6 15.86 -0.31 -7.88
N ALA A 7 16.70 -1.26 -7.44
CA ALA A 7 16.93 -2.51 -8.19
C ALA A 7 15.66 -3.36 -8.32
N ALA A 8 14.88 -3.48 -7.24
CA ALA A 8 13.58 -4.17 -7.28
C ALA A 8 12.58 -3.48 -8.25
N SER A 9 12.57 -2.14 -8.29
CA SER A 9 11.67 -1.36 -9.15
C SER A 9 11.96 -1.59 -10.64
N SER A 10 13.23 -1.75 -11.00
CA SER A 10 13.65 -2.07 -12.37
C SER A 10 13.27 -3.51 -12.78
N PHE A 11 13.44 -4.49 -11.88
CA PHE A 11 13.06 -5.89 -12.17
C PHE A 11 11.55 -6.09 -12.30
N THR A 12 10.78 -5.38 -11.49
CA THR A 12 9.31 -5.44 -11.53
C THR A 12 8.69 -4.62 -12.64
N PHE A 13 9.45 -3.75 -13.31
CA PHE A 13 8.98 -3.01 -14.49
C PHE A 13 8.45 -4.00 -15.55
N PHE A 14 9.14 -5.13 -15.73
CA PHE A 14 8.74 -6.18 -16.66
C PHE A 14 7.70 -7.16 -16.11
N THR A 15 7.64 -7.39 -14.78
CA THR A 15 6.76 -8.41 -14.19
C THR A 15 5.46 -7.87 -13.60
N GLY A 16 5.35 -6.55 -13.39
CA GLY A 16 4.11 -5.86 -12.98
C GLY A 16 3.60 -6.14 -11.57
N PHE A 17 4.08 -7.18 -10.88
CA PHE A 17 3.38 -7.73 -9.71
C PHE A 17 4.22 -7.86 -8.43
N GLY A 18 5.56 -7.87 -8.50
CA GLY A 18 6.39 -8.25 -7.35
C GLY A 18 6.84 -7.11 -6.41
N LEU A 19 6.68 -5.84 -6.82
CA LEU A 19 7.34 -4.74 -6.11
C LEU A 19 6.66 -4.40 -4.79
N GLY A 20 5.34 -4.23 -4.82
CA GLY A 20 4.55 -3.91 -3.64
C GLY A 20 4.49 -5.06 -2.65
N THR A 21 4.45 -6.29 -3.14
CA THR A 21 4.42 -7.52 -2.33
C THR A 21 5.72 -7.75 -1.56
N ILE A 22 6.88 -7.38 -2.12
CA ILE A 22 8.17 -7.53 -1.41
C ILE A 22 8.47 -6.29 -0.55
N LEU A 23 8.17 -5.08 -1.04
CA LEU A 23 8.51 -3.86 -0.31
C LEU A 23 7.60 -3.60 0.89
N LEU A 24 6.30 -3.93 0.81
CA LEU A 24 5.37 -3.65 1.90
C LEU A 24 5.73 -4.41 3.20
N PRO A 25 6.02 -5.72 3.21
CA PRO A 25 6.46 -6.43 4.41
C PRO A 25 7.76 -5.85 4.98
N VAL A 26 8.74 -5.54 4.10
CA VAL A 26 10.03 -4.97 4.52
C VAL A 26 9.83 -3.61 5.20
N PHE A 27 8.99 -2.74 4.63
CA PHE A 27 8.71 -1.45 5.25
C PHE A 27 7.81 -1.56 6.49
N LEU A 28 6.86 -2.49 6.52
CA LEU A 28 6.05 -2.74 7.72
C LEU A 28 6.92 -3.11 8.92
N LEU A 29 7.90 -3.98 8.72
CA LEU A 29 8.86 -4.38 9.74
C LEU A 29 9.81 -3.22 10.14
N ALA A 30 10.19 -2.36 9.20
CA ALA A 30 11.19 -1.32 9.43
C ALA A 30 10.64 -0.03 10.05
N MET A 31 9.40 0.36 9.73
CA MET A 31 8.91 1.72 9.99
C MET A 31 7.43 1.80 10.39
N GLY A 32 6.72 0.67 10.45
CA GLY A 32 5.32 0.59 10.85
C GLY A 32 4.33 1.00 9.75
N PRO A 33 3.01 0.77 9.95
CA PRO A 33 2.04 0.78 8.85
C PRO A 33 1.87 2.10 8.12
N ALA A 34 1.81 3.22 8.85
CA ALA A 34 1.64 4.54 8.26
C ALA A 34 2.79 4.89 7.32
N LEU A 35 4.02 4.81 7.84
CA LEU A 35 5.22 5.12 7.08
C LEU A 35 5.46 4.09 5.96
N ALA A 36 5.16 2.81 6.21
CA ALA A 36 5.30 1.78 5.20
C ALA A 36 4.40 2.05 3.99
N VAL A 37 3.10 2.27 4.21
CA VAL A 37 2.16 2.59 3.12
C VAL A 37 2.57 3.88 2.41
N ALA A 38 2.96 4.92 3.17
CA ALA A 38 3.44 6.17 2.61
C ALA A 38 4.72 6.01 1.77
N ALA A 39 5.64 5.13 2.16
CA ALA A 39 6.88 4.86 1.43
C ALA A 39 6.64 4.06 0.14
N VAL A 40 5.65 3.15 0.12
CA VAL A 40 5.31 2.35 -1.06
C VAL A 40 4.58 3.17 -2.13
N ALA A 41 3.83 4.21 -1.73
CA ALA A 41 2.98 4.98 -2.64
C ALA A 41 3.74 5.71 -3.77
N PRO A 42 4.83 6.48 -3.52
CA PRO A 42 5.61 7.11 -4.59
C PRO A 42 6.22 6.09 -5.53
N VAL A 43 6.70 4.96 -4.97
CA VAL A 43 7.30 3.88 -5.76
C VAL A 43 6.30 3.32 -6.77
N HIS A 44 5.06 3.06 -6.34
CA HIS A 44 3.98 2.61 -7.24
C HIS A 44 3.58 3.68 -8.23
N PHE A 45 3.47 4.94 -7.78
CA PHE A 45 3.10 6.04 -8.64
C PHE A 45 4.09 6.18 -9.81
N PHE A 46 5.38 6.30 -9.52
CA PHE A 46 6.40 6.45 -10.56
C PHE A 46 6.51 5.22 -11.46
N HIS A 47 6.36 4.02 -10.90
CA HIS A 47 6.36 2.78 -11.67
C HIS A 47 5.23 2.73 -12.70
N ASN A 48 4.01 3.03 -12.27
CA ASN A 48 2.84 3.02 -13.14
C ASN A 48 2.82 4.21 -14.10
N ALA A 49 3.23 5.40 -13.66
CA ALA A 49 3.37 6.58 -14.51
C ALA A 49 4.43 6.36 -15.61
N GLY A 50 5.57 5.74 -15.27
CA GLY A 50 6.61 5.39 -16.25
C GLY A 50 6.07 4.45 -17.33
N LYS A 51 5.33 3.41 -16.95
CA LYS A 51 4.65 2.51 -17.89
C LYS A 51 3.64 3.26 -18.77
N LEU A 52 2.80 4.09 -18.17
CA LEU A 52 1.81 4.88 -18.90
C LEU A 52 2.47 5.81 -19.92
N LEU A 53 3.57 6.48 -19.57
CA LEU A 53 4.29 7.38 -20.47
C LEU A 53 4.94 6.63 -21.63
N LEU A 54 5.61 5.51 -21.35
CA LEU A 54 6.32 4.70 -22.36
C LEU A 54 5.34 3.98 -23.30
N LEU A 55 4.20 3.55 -22.79
CA LEU A 55 3.20 2.78 -23.55
C LEU A 55 2.01 3.62 -24.01
N ARG A 56 2.03 4.94 -23.85
CA ARG A 56 0.86 5.82 -24.07
C ARG A 56 0.17 5.66 -25.42
N ASN A 57 0.94 5.32 -26.47
CA ASN A 57 0.43 5.15 -27.84
C ASN A 57 -0.36 3.84 -28.03
N HIS A 58 -0.22 2.89 -27.10
CA HIS A 58 -0.85 1.57 -27.13
C HIS A 58 -1.88 1.39 -26.00
N VAL A 59 -2.20 2.45 -25.27
CA VAL A 59 -3.17 2.40 -24.17
C VAL A 59 -4.59 2.43 -24.72
N ASP A 60 -5.40 1.45 -24.32
CA ASP A 60 -6.84 1.46 -24.54
C ASP A 60 -7.50 2.52 -23.64
N ARG A 61 -8.17 3.50 -24.26
CA ARG A 61 -8.85 4.59 -23.56
C ARG A 61 -10.03 4.12 -22.71
N ASN A 62 -10.74 3.07 -23.13
CA ASN A 62 -11.86 2.53 -22.36
C ASN A 62 -11.36 1.91 -21.07
N VAL A 63 -10.23 1.19 -21.10
CA VAL A 63 -9.61 0.64 -19.89
C VAL A 63 -9.07 1.77 -19.01
N LEU A 64 -8.39 2.77 -19.60
CA LEU A 64 -7.87 3.90 -18.84
C LEU A 64 -8.96 4.65 -18.08
N LEU A 65 -10.11 4.90 -18.72
CA LEU A 65 -11.22 5.61 -18.11
C LEU A 65 -12.04 4.72 -17.16
N GLY A 66 -12.30 3.47 -17.55
CA GLY A 66 -13.12 2.54 -16.79
C GLY A 66 -12.42 1.95 -15.56
N PHE A 67 -11.09 1.89 -15.56
CA PHE A 67 -10.31 1.36 -14.44
C PHE A 67 -9.38 2.42 -13.83
N GLY A 68 -8.64 3.16 -14.65
CA GLY A 68 -7.61 4.10 -14.18
C GLY A 68 -8.18 5.27 -13.38
N VAL A 69 -9.26 5.91 -13.87
CA VAL A 69 -9.89 7.03 -13.16
C VAL A 69 -10.49 6.58 -11.81
N PRO A 70 -11.30 5.50 -11.75
CA PRO A 70 -11.77 4.95 -10.48
C PRO A 70 -10.63 4.56 -9.53
N ALA A 71 -9.56 3.95 -10.04
CA ALA A 71 -8.41 3.57 -9.23
C ALA A 71 -7.70 4.77 -8.61
N LEU A 72 -7.52 5.87 -9.37
CA LEU A 72 -6.96 7.12 -8.85
C LEU A 72 -7.84 7.74 -7.76
N ALA A 73 -9.15 7.76 -7.96
CA ALA A 73 -10.10 8.26 -6.97
C ALA A 73 -10.05 7.42 -5.68
N ALA A 74 -10.07 6.09 -5.81
CA ALA A 74 -9.96 5.17 -4.68
C ALA A 74 -8.63 5.33 -3.92
N ALA A 75 -7.51 5.52 -4.65
CA ALA A 75 -6.20 5.76 -4.04
C ALA A 75 -6.15 7.07 -3.25
N ALA A 76 -6.75 8.14 -3.78
CA ALA A 76 -6.84 9.42 -3.07
C ALA A 76 -7.69 9.31 -1.78
N ILE A 77 -8.83 8.63 -1.85
CA ILE A 77 -9.68 8.35 -0.68
C ILE A 77 -8.91 7.52 0.34
N GLY A 78 -8.19 6.48 -0.10
CA GLY A 78 -7.35 5.65 0.76
C GLY A 78 -6.24 6.44 1.45
N ALA A 79 -5.56 7.33 0.73
CA ALA A 79 -4.51 8.19 1.28
C ALA A 79 -5.08 9.16 2.34
N TRP A 80 -6.23 9.76 2.06
CA TRP A 80 -6.92 10.61 3.03
C TRP A 80 -7.35 9.82 4.28
N GLY A 81 -7.91 8.62 4.09
CA GLY A 81 -8.29 7.72 5.18
C GLY A 81 -7.09 7.30 6.04
N LEU A 82 -5.94 7.02 5.42
CA LEU A 82 -4.69 6.70 6.12
C LEU A 82 -4.25 7.85 7.04
N ALA A 83 -4.29 9.09 6.53
CA ALA A 83 -3.94 10.28 7.29
C ALA A 83 -4.95 10.55 8.42
N ALA A 84 -6.25 10.43 8.14
CA ALA A 84 -7.30 10.63 9.12
C ALA A 84 -7.19 9.62 10.28
N LEU A 85 -7.04 8.33 9.96
CA LEU A 85 -6.91 7.26 10.96
C LEU A 85 -5.59 7.32 11.74
N GLY A 86 -4.51 7.82 11.12
CA GLY A 86 -3.21 7.98 11.76
C GLY A 86 -3.19 9.04 12.87
N ASN A 87 -4.08 10.03 12.79
CA ASN A 87 -4.17 11.13 13.76
C ASN A 87 -5.16 10.87 14.91
N LEU A 88 -5.91 9.76 14.86
CA LEU A 88 -6.86 9.43 15.91
C LEU A 88 -6.15 8.90 17.17
N PRO A 89 -6.67 9.22 18.37
CA PRO A 89 -6.14 8.65 19.60
C PRO A 89 -6.31 7.12 19.64
N GLY A 90 -5.53 6.46 20.49
CA GLY A 90 -5.68 5.03 20.73
C GLY A 90 -7.08 4.70 21.26
N LEU A 91 -7.66 3.60 20.78
CA LEU A 91 -9.00 3.14 21.19
C LEU A 91 -9.02 2.54 22.59
N GLY A 92 -7.87 2.10 23.07
CA GLY A 92 -7.69 1.49 24.37
C GLY A 92 -6.27 0.97 24.52
N SER A 93 -5.90 0.63 25.75
CA SER A 93 -4.62 0.01 26.07
C SER A 93 -4.87 -1.26 26.88
N TRP A 94 -4.02 -2.25 26.68
CA TRP A 94 -4.02 -3.48 27.46
C TRP A 94 -2.58 -3.81 27.87
N SER A 95 -2.44 -4.50 28.99
CA SER A 95 -1.15 -4.89 29.57
C SER A 95 -0.95 -6.38 29.37
N LEU A 96 0.21 -6.77 28.85
CA LEU A 96 0.64 -8.16 28.77
C LEU A 96 2.12 -8.25 29.14
N TRP A 97 2.45 -9.13 30.08
CA TRP A 97 3.82 -9.30 30.60
C TRP A 97 4.49 -8.00 31.04
N GLY A 98 3.72 -7.09 31.63
CA GLY A 98 4.21 -5.78 32.09
C GLY A 98 4.47 -4.77 30.98
N GLN A 99 4.21 -5.12 29.72
CA GLN A 99 4.26 -4.19 28.58
C GLN A 99 2.87 -3.66 28.27
N THR A 100 2.76 -2.35 28.00
CA THR A 100 1.50 -1.71 27.63
C THR A 100 1.38 -1.61 26.11
N PHE A 101 0.33 -2.21 25.57
CA PHE A 101 0.02 -2.19 24.15
C PHE A 101 -1.19 -1.30 23.89
N THR A 102 -1.00 -0.28 23.06
CA THR A 102 -2.08 0.63 22.64
C THR A 102 -2.66 0.18 21.31
N VAL A 103 -3.99 0.07 21.26
CA VAL A 103 -4.73 -0.24 20.04
C VAL A 103 -4.89 1.04 19.23
N CYS A 104 -4.14 1.16 18.14
CA CYS A 104 -4.25 2.29 17.22
C CYS A 104 -5.33 2.00 16.15
N PRO A 105 -6.26 2.93 15.87
CA PRO A 105 -7.27 2.79 14.82
C PRO A 105 -6.68 2.41 13.46
N LEU A 106 -5.60 3.10 13.05
CA LEU A 106 -4.92 2.82 11.79
C LEU A 106 -4.41 1.37 11.70
N LYS A 107 -3.72 0.88 12.73
CA LYS A 107 -3.16 -0.48 12.74
C LYS A 107 -4.26 -1.53 12.65
N LEU A 108 -5.39 -1.27 13.31
CA LEU A 108 -6.56 -2.15 13.32
C LEU A 108 -7.23 -2.20 11.95
N VAL A 109 -7.44 -1.05 11.30
CA VAL A 109 -8.04 -0.99 9.95
C VAL A 109 -7.14 -1.67 8.91
N VAL A 110 -5.83 -1.41 8.94
CA VAL A 110 -4.89 -2.07 8.03
C VAL A 110 -4.88 -3.58 8.27
N GLY A 111 -4.81 -4.02 9.53
CA GLY A 111 -4.85 -5.44 9.88
C GLY A 111 -6.14 -6.15 9.45
N LEU A 112 -7.31 -5.53 9.67
CA LEU A 112 -8.59 -6.05 9.21
C LEU A 112 -8.66 -6.13 7.69
N SER A 113 -8.16 -5.12 6.98
CA SER A 113 -8.13 -5.11 5.52
C SER A 113 -7.32 -6.30 4.99
N LEU A 114 -6.13 -6.53 5.55
CA LEU A 114 -5.30 -7.69 5.20
C LEU A 114 -6.00 -9.02 5.52
N ALA A 115 -6.62 -9.13 6.71
CA ALA A 115 -7.35 -10.34 7.10
C ALA A 115 -8.51 -10.65 6.16
N VAL A 116 -9.29 -9.63 5.76
CA VAL A 116 -10.40 -9.79 4.80
C VAL A 116 -9.87 -10.26 3.45
N PHE A 117 -8.81 -9.66 2.93
CA PHE A 117 -8.20 -10.09 1.67
C PHE A 117 -7.67 -11.52 1.75
N SER A 118 -6.94 -11.88 2.81
CA SER A 118 -6.43 -13.23 3.00
C SER A 118 -7.55 -14.27 3.13
N LEU A 119 -8.64 -13.95 3.83
CA LEU A 119 -9.80 -14.85 3.94
C LEU A 119 -10.54 -15.02 2.61
N TRP A 120 -10.61 -13.97 1.80
CA TRP A 120 -11.20 -14.06 0.47
C TRP A 120 -10.33 -14.91 -0.47
N GLU A 121 -9.02 -14.71 -0.43
CA GLU A 121 -8.06 -15.51 -1.21
C GLU A 121 -8.13 -17.00 -0.87
N LEU A 122 -8.28 -17.36 0.41
CA LEU A 122 -8.43 -18.76 0.85
C LEU A 122 -9.74 -19.43 0.38
N ARG A 123 -10.72 -18.67 -0.11
CA ARG A 123 -12.01 -19.19 -0.59
C ARG A 123 -12.07 -19.39 -2.11
N GLY A 124 -11.07 -18.92 -2.85
CA GLY A 124 -10.93 -19.11 -4.31
C GLY A 124 -9.98 -20.25 -4.65
#